data_AF-A0A7C2ILN1-F1
#
_entry.id   AF-A0A7C2ILN1-F1
#
_cell.length_a   1.000
_cell.length_b   1.000
_cell.length_c   1.000
_cell.angle_alpha   90.00
_cell.angle_beta   90.00
_cell.angle_gamma   90.00
#
_symmetry.space_group_name_H-M   'P 1'
#
loop_
_entity.id
_entity.type
_entity.pdbx_description
1 polymer ?
#
loop_
_entity_poly.entity_id
_entity_poly.type
_entity_poly.pdbx_seq_one_letter_code
_entity_poly.pdbx_strand_id
1 'polypeptide(L)' 'MLHTMRSFVLLCLLVLAASGSTPKVGDVAPNFSLPSATGQTVSLKDYAGKSKLVLVFYRGYW' A
#
# COMPACT_ATOMS: atom_id res chain seq x y z
N MET A 1 21.77 -6.78 -28.44
CA MET A 1 21.58 -5.53 -27.67
C MET A 1 20.15 -4.98 -27.71
N LEU A 2 19.45 -4.99 -28.86
CA LEU A 2 18.06 -4.45 -28.97
C LEU A 2 16.98 -5.24 -28.20
N HIS A 3 17.15 -6.56 -28.03
CA HIS A 3 16.19 -7.40 -27.27
C HIS A 3 16.24 -7.17 -25.76
N THR A 4 17.42 -6.90 -25.20
CA THR A 4 17.61 -6.62 -23.77
C THR A 4 16.95 -5.31 -23.36
N MET A 5 17.01 -4.27 -24.20
CA MET A 5 16.35 -2.98 -23.94
C MET A 5 14.81 -3.09 -24.00
N ARG A 6 14.25 -3.90 -24.90
CA ARG A 6 12.80 -4.10 -25.00
C ARG A 6 12.22 -4.81 -23.78
N SER A 7 12.90 -5.84 -23.26
CA SER A 7 12.50 -6.51 -22.02
C SER A 7 12.62 -5.60 -20.80
N PHE A 8 13.64 -4.75 -20.75
CA PHE A 8 13.82 -3.80 -19.64
C PHE A 8 12.74 -2.70 -19.64
N VAL A 9 12.38 -2.18 -20.82
CA VAL A 9 11.31 -1.18 -20.99
C VAL A 9 9.94 -1.78 -20.66
N LEU A 10 9.65 -3.02 -21.07
CA LEU A 10 8.40 -3.70 -20.72
C LEU A 10 8.29 -3.97 -19.21
N LEU A 11 9.39 -4.38 -18.58
CA LEU A 11 9.44 -4.61 -17.13
C LEU A 11 9.23 -3.29 -16.36
N CYS A 12 9.83 -2.20 -16.83
CA CYS A 12 9.65 -0.87 -16.24
C CYS A 12 8.21 -0.34 -16.40
N LEU A 13 7.58 -0.57 -17.56
CA LEU A 13 6.16 -0.24 -17.80
C LEU A 13 5.19 -1.04 -16.91
N LEU A 14 5.48 -2.32 -16.66
CA LEU A 14 4.72 -3.16 -15.73
C LEU A 14 4.83 -2.68 -14.27
N VAL A 15 6.00 -2.19 -13.86
CA VAL A 15 6.23 -1.67 -12.50
C VAL A 15 5.53 -0.32 -12.29
N LEU A 16 5.45 0.56 -13.31
CA LEU A 16 4.75 1.85 -13.21
C LEU A 16 3.22 1.71 -13.12
N ALA A 17 2.64 0.64 -13.67
CA ALA A 17 1.19 0.42 -13.67
C ALA A 17 0.63 -0.02 -12.30
N ALA A 18 1.48 -0.30 -11.31
CA ALA A 18 1.07 -0.74 -9.97
C ALA A 18 0.64 0.43 -9.05
N SER A 19 -0.11 1.40 -9.57
CA SER A 19 -0.78 2.39 -8.74
C SER A 19 -2.03 1.75 -8.13
N GLY A 20 -2.03 1.53 -6.81
CA GLY A 20 -3.17 0.92 -6.11
C GLY A 20 -4.48 1.69 -6.34
N SER A 21 -5.57 0.97 -6.57
CA SER A 21 -6.90 1.56 -6.71
C SER A 21 -7.40 2.14 -5.38
N THR A 22 -8.22 3.18 -5.44
CA THR A 22 -8.92 3.70 -4.25
C THR A 22 -9.87 2.62 -3.72
N PRO A 23 -9.75 2.19 -2.46
CA PRO A 23 -10.65 1.19 -1.88
C PRO A 23 -12.09 1.68 -1.85
N LYS A 24 -13.05 0.78 -2.12
CA LYS A 24 -14.50 1.04 -2.00
C LYS A 24 -15.13 0.13 -0.94
N VAL A 25 -16.36 0.45 -0.55
CA VAL A 25 -17.13 -0.37 0.40
C VAL A 25 -17.30 -1.79 -0.13
N GLY A 26 -17.03 -2.77 0.72
CA GLY A 26 -17.08 -4.20 0.38
C GLY A 26 -15.73 -4.79 -0.03
N ASP A 27 -14.75 -3.97 -0.41
CA ASP A 27 -13.39 -4.46 -0.68
C ASP A 27 -12.70 -4.89 0.61
N VAL A 28 -11.80 -5.86 0.50
CA VAL A 28 -10.84 -6.14 1.56
C VAL A 28 -9.89 -4.94 1.68
N ALA A 29 -9.79 -4.37 2.88
CA ALA A 29 -8.91 -3.24 3.12
C ALA A 29 -7.45 -3.62 2.79
N PRO A 30 -6.72 -2.83 1.97
CA PRO A 30 -5.33 -3.11 1.63
C PRO A 30 -4.46 -3.12 2.89
N ASN A 31 -3.65 -4.16 3.05
CA ASN A 31 -2.73 -4.21 4.18
C ASN A 31 -1.63 -3.15 4.00
N PHE A 32 -1.27 -2.49 5.10
CA PHE A 32 -0.14 -1.58 5.19
C PHE A 32 0.55 -1.76 6.54
N SER A 33 1.81 -1.34 6.60
CA SER A 33 2.61 -1.30 7.82
C SER A 33 3.26 0.06 7.95
N LEU A 34 3.08 0.71 9.10
CA LEU A 34 3.59 2.05 9.36
C LEU A 34 4.24 2.12 10.76
N PRO A 35 5.23 3.00 10.96
CA PRO A 35 5.67 3.33 12.30
C PRO A 35 4.51 3.95 13.09
N SER A 36 4.32 3.48 14.32
CA SER A 36 3.48 4.14 15.31
C SER A 36 4.22 5.33 15.94
N ALA A 37 3.51 6.10 16.77
CA ALA A 37 4.08 7.25 17.50
C ALA A 37 5.24 6.87 18.43
N THR A 38 5.36 5.61 18.85
CA THR A 38 6.45 5.10 19.70
C THR A 38 7.58 4.45 18.88
N GLY A 39 7.53 4.52 17.55
CA GLY A 39 8.53 3.94 16.66
C GLY A 39 8.36 2.45 16.37
N GLN A 40 7.42 1.76 17.03
CA GLN A 40 7.10 0.37 16.69
C GLN A 40 6.32 0.30 15.38
N THR A 41 6.69 -0.62 14.49
CA THR A 41 5.93 -0.88 13.27
C THR A 41 4.64 -1.62 13.61
N VAL A 42 3.52 -1.06 13.17
CA VAL A 42 2.18 -1.68 13.28
C VAL A 42 1.62 -1.96 11.91
N SER A 43 0.93 -3.08 11.75
CA SER A 43 0.28 -3.47 10.49
C SER A 43 -1.23 -3.51 10.62
N LEU A 44 -1.95 -3.22 9.54
CA LEU A 44 -3.41 -3.31 9.53
C LEU A 44 -3.90 -4.71 9.93
N LYS A 45 -3.25 -5.76 9.43
CA LYS A 45 -3.55 -7.16 9.77
C LYS A 45 -3.46 -7.48 11.26
N ASP A 46 -2.71 -6.71 12.05
CA ASP A 46 -2.57 -6.96 13.50
C ASP A 46 -3.89 -6.70 14.23
N TYR A 47 -4.85 -6.02 13.59
CA TYR A 47 -6.18 -5.71 14.12
C TYR A 47 -7.30 -6.55 13.48
N ALA A 48 -6.99 -7.36 12.46
CA ALA A 48 -7.99 -8.15 11.75
C ALA A 48 -8.69 -9.14 12.70
N GLY A 49 -10.03 -9.16 12.66
CA GLY A 49 -10.85 -10.08 13.48
C GLY A 49 -10.90 -9.76 14.98
N LYS A 50 -10.17 -8.74 15.46
CA LYS A 50 -10.16 -8.37 16.88
C LYS A 50 -11.31 -7.42 17.24
N SER A 51 -11.54 -6.41 16.42
CA SER A 51 -12.58 -5.39 16.63
C SER A 51 -12.87 -4.61 15.35
N LYS A 52 -13.95 -3.82 15.35
CA LYS A 52 -14.15 -2.79 14.31
C LYS A 52 -13.02 -1.76 14.41
N LEU A 53 -12.52 -1.30 13.26
CA LEU A 53 -11.41 -0.36 13.15
C LEU A 53 -11.82 0.84 12.29
N VAL A 54 -11.42 2.04 12.70
CA VAL A 54 -11.58 3.29 11.94
C VAL A 54 -10.21 3.82 11.59
N LEU A 55 -9.97 4.11 10.31
CA LEU A 55 -8.74 4.73 9.81
C LEU A 55 -9.00 6.20 9.51
N VAL A 56 -8.19 7.09 10.10
CA VAL A 56 -8.25 8.52 9.84
C VAL A 56 -6.93 8.96 9.21
N PHE A 57 -7.01 9.47 7.98
CA PHE A 57 -5.84 10.00 7.28
C PHE A 57 -5.82 11.53 7.35
N TYR A 58 -4.93 12.09 8.16
CA TYR A 58 -4.70 13.53 8.20
C TYR A 58 -3.70 13.95 7.10
N ARG A 59 -3.80 15.21 6.64
CA ARG A 59 -2.85 15.81 5.71
C ARG A 59 -2.23 17.02 6.44
N GLY A 60 -1.10 16.81 7.12
CA GLY A 60 -0.37 17.88 7.82
C GLY A 60 0.43 17.38 9.02
N TYR A 61 1.64 17.90 9.17
CA TYR A 61 2.45 17.83 10.40
C TYR A 61 1.99 18.97 11.32
N TRP A 62 1.64 18.66 12.56
CA TRP A 62 1.46 19.63 13.63
C TRP A 62 2.69 19.69 14.52
#